data_AF-A0AA45RYF8-F1
#
_entry.id   AF-A0AA45RYF8-F1
#
_cell.length_a   1.000
_cell.length_b   1.000
_cell.length_c   1.000
_cell.angle_alpha   90.00
_cell.angle_beta   90.00
_cell.angle_gamma   90.00
#
_symmetry.space_group_name_H-M   'P 1'
#
loop_
_entity.id
_entity.type
_entity.pdbx_description
1 polymer ?
#
loop_
_entity_poly.entity_id
_entity_poly.type
_entity_poly.pdbx_seq_one_letter_code
_entity_poly.pdbx_strand_id
1 'polypeptide(L)' 'MRSIRMQTRDPARAGSLRSNRRRRPPAAAVPASNRRVPVTMTFGVAQINRGETWQSALARADQALYRGKEGGRNRVVAS' A
#
# COMPACT_ATOMS: atom_id res chain seq x y z
N MET A 1 1.03 -6.86 21.93
CA MET A 1 1.49 -6.74 20.53
C MET A 1 0.26 -6.72 19.64
N ARG A 2 -0.14 -5.58 19.05
CA ARG A 2 -1.33 -5.53 18.18
C ARG A 2 -0.89 -5.84 16.75
N SER A 3 -1.15 -7.06 16.31
CA SER A 3 -0.85 -7.57 14.97
C SER A 3 -1.52 -6.67 13.92
N ILE A 4 -0.74 -6.09 13.02
CA ILE A 4 -1.26 -5.49 11.79
C ILE A 4 -1.76 -6.67 10.95
N ARG A 5 -3.03 -7.05 11.12
CA ARG A 5 -3.69 -8.04 10.25
C ARG A 5 -3.88 -7.39 8.88
N MET A 6 -2.93 -7.63 7.98
CA MET A 6 -3.19 -7.52 6.55
C MET A 6 -4.06 -8.73 6.19
N GLN A 7 -5.38 -8.59 6.31
CA GLN A 7 -6.33 -9.60 5.82
C GLN A 7 -6.22 -9.63 4.30
N THR A 8 -5.27 -10.40 3.77
CA THR A 8 -5.37 -10.96 2.43
C THR A 8 -6.38 -12.10 2.56
N ARG A 9 -7.60 -11.84 2.12
CA ARG A 9 -8.62 -12.88 1.92
C ARG A 9 -8.63 -13.23 0.43
N ASP A 10 -8.42 -14.52 0.20
CA ASP A 10 -8.63 -15.33 -1.01
C ASP A 10 -7.87 -15.01 -2.31
N PRO A 11 -7.03 -15.96 -2.80
CA PRO A 11 -6.43 -15.87 -4.13
C PRO A 11 -7.45 -16.08 -5.29
N ALA A 12 -8.71 -16.40 -4.98
CA ALA A 12 -9.75 -16.70 -5.99
C ALA A 12 -10.53 -15.46 -6.52
N ARG A 13 -10.23 -14.25 -6.02
CA ARG A 13 -10.83 -13.00 -6.53
C ARG A 13 -9.82 -12.18 -7.35
N ALA A 14 -9.36 -12.77 -8.46
CA ALA A 14 -8.45 -12.15 -9.43
C ALA A 14 -9.08 -11.02 -10.28
N GLY A 15 -10.29 -10.55 -9.94
CA GLY A 15 -10.96 -9.45 -10.64
C GLY A 15 -11.23 -8.30 -9.68
N SER A 16 -10.51 -7.19 -9.85
CA SER A 16 -10.79 -5.88 -9.25
C SER A 16 -10.39 -5.70 -7.77
N LEU A 17 -9.09 -5.53 -7.53
CA LEU A 17 -8.61 -4.66 -6.42
C LEU A 17 -8.85 -3.18 -6.75
N ARG A 18 -10.06 -2.81 -7.21
CA ARG A 18 -10.46 -1.40 -7.31
C ARG A 18 -10.91 -0.90 -5.95
N SER A 19 -9.99 -0.86 -4.99
CA SER A 19 -10.23 -0.16 -3.72
C SER A 19 -9.61 1.23 -3.77
N ASN A 20 -10.17 2.12 -4.60
CA ASN A 20 -9.92 3.57 -4.48
C ASN A 20 -10.69 4.14 -3.28
N ARG A 21 -10.53 3.55 -2.09
CA ARG A 21 -11.09 4.11 -0.85
C ARG A 21 -10.14 5.19 -0.39
N ARG A 22 -10.46 6.42 -0.79
CA ARG A 22 -9.90 7.70 -0.34
C ARG A 22 -10.11 7.93 1.17
N ARG A 23 -9.75 6.99 2.04
CA ARG A 23 -9.63 7.21 3.47
C ARG A 23 -8.15 7.16 3.81
N ARG A 24 -7.62 8.28 4.30
CA ARG A 24 -6.33 8.32 4.98
C ARG A 24 -6.41 7.35 6.16
N PRO A 25 -5.59 6.28 6.21
CA PRO A 25 -5.55 5.46 7.39
C PRO A 25 -5.04 6.30 8.58
N PRO A 26 -5.50 6.02 9.80
CA PRO A 26 -4.97 6.69 10.99
C PRO A 26 -3.48 6.35 11.14
N ALA A 27 -2.70 7.30 11.66
CA ALA A 27 -1.28 7.09 11.91
C ALA A 27 -1.07 5.94 12.92
N ALA A 28 -0.15 5.05 12.62
CA ALA A 28 0.27 4.01 13.56
C ALA A 28 1.26 4.62 14.56
N ALA A 29 1.12 4.30 15.84
CA ALA A 29 2.07 4.75 16.86
C ALA A 29 3.21 3.74 17.00
N VAL A 30 4.44 4.16 16.68
CA VAL A 30 5.65 3.34 16.84
C VAL A 30 6.39 3.81 18.09
N PRO A 31 6.85 2.89 18.97
CA PRO A 31 7.69 3.27 20.10
C PRO A 31 9.03 3.82 19.61
N ALA A 32 9.39 5.01 20.08
CA ALA A 32 10.69 5.63 19.85
C ALA A 32 11.19 6.19 21.19
N SER A 33 12.23 5.55 21.73
CA SER A 33 12.76 5.83 23.08
C SER A 33 11.63 5.79 24.13
N ASN A 34 11.31 6.92 24.77
CA ASN A 34 10.30 7.02 25.82
C ASN A 34 8.97 7.65 25.34
N ARG A 35 8.74 7.72 24.02
CA ARG A 35 7.53 8.31 23.42
C ARG A 35 6.98 7.44 22.30
N ARG A 36 5.69 7.64 22.01
CA ARG A 36 5.02 7.05 20.84
C ARG A 36 4.97 8.08 19.72
N VAL A 37 5.59 7.77 18.59
CA VAL A 37 5.61 8.65 17.43
C VAL A 37 4.55 8.17 16.43
N PRO A 38 3.59 9.03 16.04
CA PRO A 38 2.65 8.69 14.98
C PRO A 38 3.38 8.69 13.64
N VAL A 39 3.32 7.56 12.94
CA VAL A 39 3.86 7.40 11.59
C VAL A 39 2.75 7.00 10.63
N THR A 40 2.93 7.37 9.37
CA THR A 40 2.04 6.94 8.29
C THR A 40 2.87 6.26 7.21
N MET A 41 2.23 5.41 6.42
CA MET A 41 2.88 4.74 5.30
C MET A 41 2.12 5.02 4.02
N THR A 42 2.85 5.06 2.91
CA THR A 42 2.29 5.14 1.57
C THR A 42 2.72 3.90 0.81
N PHE A 43 1.80 3.27 0.10
CA PHE A 43 2.06 2.03 -0.65
C PHE A 43 1.69 2.20 -2.11
N GLY A 44 2.55 1.72 -2.99
CA GLY A 44 2.25 1.50 -4.40
C GLY A 44 2.05 0.02 -4.67
N VAL A 45 0.98 -0.35 -5.37
CA VAL A 45 0.60 -1.74 -5.63
C VAL A 45 0.37 -1.92 -7.13
N ALA A 46 0.90 -3.01 -7.68
CA ALA A 46 0.67 -3.38 -9.07
C ALA A 46 0.28 -4.86 -9.16
N GLN A 47 -0.68 -5.17 -10.03
CA GLN A 47 -0.96 -6.55 -10.40
C GLN A 47 0.02 -6.98 -11.49
N ILE A 48 0.67 -8.14 -11.35
CA ILE A 48 1.49 -8.73 -12.41
C ILE A 48 0.56 -9.26 -13.49
N ASN A 49 0.68 -8.75 -14.71
CA ASN A 49 -0.15 -9.16 -15.84
C ASN A 49 0.42 -10.40 -16.53
N ARG A 50 -0.42 -11.10 -17.29
CA ARG A 50 0.01 -12.29 -18.04
C ARG A 50 1.01 -11.87 -19.13
N GLY A 51 2.17 -12.53 -19.16
CA GLY A 51 3.26 -12.19 -20.09
C GLY A 51 4.13 -11.00 -19.64
N GLU A 52 3.82 -10.39 -18.49
CA GLU A 52 4.63 -9.32 -17.91
C GLU A 52 5.74 -9.89 -17.02
N THR A 53 6.90 -9.24 -17.03
CA THR A 53 7.97 -9.56 -16.09
C THR A 53 7.70 -8.97 -14.71
N TRP A 54 8.23 -9.60 -13.66
CA TRP A 54 8.10 -9.08 -12.31
C TRP A 54 8.76 -7.69 -12.15
N GLN A 55 9.84 -7.42 -12.89
CA GLN A 55 10.52 -6.11 -12.88
C GLN A 55 9.60 -5.00 -13.41
N SER A 56 8.84 -5.28 -14.49
CA SER A 56 7.91 -4.31 -15.05
C SER A 56 6.77 -4.00 -14.07
N ALA A 57 6.24 -5.03 -13.40
CA ALA A 57 5.24 -4.85 -12.36
C ALA A 57 5.78 -4.09 -11.13
N LEU A 58 7.04 -4.35 -10.73
CA LEU A 58 7.70 -3.61 -9.66
C LEU A 58 7.88 -2.13 -10.02
N ALA A 59 8.29 -1.83 -11.25
CA ALA A 59 8.42 -0.45 -11.72
C ALA A 59 7.08 0.30 -11.69
N ARG A 60 5.97 -0.36 -12.07
CA ARG A 60 4.63 0.22 -11.97
C ARG A 60 4.19 0.45 -10.52
N ALA A 61 4.48 -0.51 -9.63
CA ALA A 61 4.22 -0.35 -8.20
C ALA A 61 5.01 0.83 -7.62
N ASP A 62 6.27 1.02 -8.01
CA ASP A 62 7.08 2.15 -7.55
C ASP A 62 6.55 3.49 -8.10
N GLN A 63 6.15 3.55 -9.37
CA GLN A 63 5.46 4.72 -9.92
C GLN A 63 4.15 5.03 -9.20
N ALA A 64 3.39 4.01 -8.79
CA ALA A 64 2.19 4.21 -7.98
C ALA A 64 2.54 4.75 -6.58
N LEU A 65 3.62 4.25 -5.97
CA LEU A 65 4.13 4.75 -4.69
C LEU A 65 4.54 6.23 -4.80
N TYR A 66 5.26 6.61 -5.86
CA TYR A 66 5.70 7.97 -6.08
C TYR A 66 4.51 8.92 -6.23
N ARG A 67 3.51 8.56 -7.06
CA ARG A 67 2.23 9.29 -7.17
C ARG A 67 1.53 9.41 -5.82
N GLY A 68 1.58 8.37 -4.99
CA GLY A 68 1.04 8.40 -3.64
C GLY A 68 1.76 9.41 -2.73
N LYS A 69 3.09 9.50 -2.84
CA LYS A 69 3.92 10.43 -2.07
C LYS A 69 3.66 11.88 -2.48
N GLU A 70 3.64 12.16 -3.79
CA GLU A 70 3.31 13.50 -4.32
C GLU A 70 1.87 13.91 -4.02
N GLY A 71 0.93 12.97 -4.12
CA GLY A 71 -0.49 13.24 -3.90
C GLY A 71 -0.87 13.59 -2.46
N GLY A 72 0.06 13.55 -1.50
CA GLY A 72 -0.18 13.88 -0.09
C GLY A 72 -0.04 12.73 0.90
N ARG A 73 0.65 11.64 0.50
CA ARG A 73 1.04 10.49 1.34
C ARG A 73 -0.14 9.81 2.04
N ASN A 74 0.17 8.91 2.97
CA ASN A 74 -0.77 8.18 3.83
C ASN A 74 -1.94 7.59 3.04
N ARG A 75 -1.62 6.77 2.04
CA ARG A 75 -2.58 6.17 1.10
C ARG A 75 -1.99 4.97 0.39
N VAL A 76 -2.87 4.21 -0.25
CA VAL A 76 -2.51 3.16 -1.20
C VAL A 76 -2.87 3.67 -2.59
N VAL A 77 -1.96 3.50 -3.54
CA VAL A 77 -2.19 3.79 -4.98
C VAL A 77 -1.94 2.50 -5.75
N ALA A 78 -2.87 2.16 -6.64
CA ALA A 78 -2.78 0.98 -7.49
C ALA A 78 -2.53 1.36 -8.95
N SER A 79 -1.83 0.50 -9.68
CA SER A 79 -1.53 0.61 -11.11
C SER A 79 -1.77 -0.69 -11.86
#